data_AF-A0A953ZEA4-F1
#
_entry.id   AF-A0A953ZEA4-F1
#
_cell.length_a   1.000
_cell.length_b   1.000
_cell.length_c   1.000
_cell.angle_alpha   90.00
_cell.angle_beta   90.00
_cell.angle_gamma   90.00
#
_symmetry.space_group_name_H-M   'P 1'
#
loop_
_entity.id
_entity.type
_entity.pdbx_description
1 polymer ?
#
loop_
_entity_poly.entity_id
_entity_poly.type
_entity_poly.pdbx_seq_one_letter_code
_entity_poly.pdbx_strand_id
1 'polypeptide(L)'
;LKVHTSNYAIVGFTHEAALEELVEIGRRRNVPVVYDLGAGSLVDLKPYGITREPSVPELVRTGADLVCFSGDKLFGGPQAGLIVGRKDLVAKVKKNAMFRMMRCDKVTLALLEHTLKLYLDPDNVLERVPTLRSIARDPEELRRKARSLVSRLKKLGVEATTADSTSQIGGGSTPGEELPTTVVIVKKLGGSPDAAAKRLRMGEPSVFCRIENDSLVFDPRTLLPGQDTELVAAIAAARKA
;
A
#
# COMPACT_ATOMS: atom_id res chain seq x y z
N LEU A 1 13.04 -22.14 2.13
CA LEU A 1 12.58 -20.75 1.92
C LEU A 1 11.31 -20.81 1.10
N LYS A 2 10.23 -20.20 1.58
CA LYS A 2 9.02 -19.93 0.80
C LYS A 2 8.95 -18.41 0.60
N VAL A 3 8.60 -17.98 -0.61
CA VAL A 3 8.58 -16.56 -0.99
C VAL A 3 7.18 -16.24 -1.48
N HIS A 4 6.58 -15.19 -0.94
CA HIS A 4 5.25 -14.74 -1.30
C HIS A 4 5.24 -14.07 -2.67
N THR A 5 4.18 -14.28 -3.44
CA THR A 5 3.99 -13.70 -4.77
C THR A 5 3.46 -12.26 -4.67
N SER A 6 4.23 -11.38 -4.04
CA SER A 6 3.79 -10.02 -3.67
C SER A 6 3.61 -9.04 -4.84
N ASN A 7 4.11 -9.33 -6.05
CA ASN A 7 4.02 -8.43 -7.20
C ASN A 7 3.50 -9.07 -8.48
N TYR A 8 3.10 -10.34 -8.43
CA TYR A 8 2.42 -11.04 -9.52
C TYR A 8 1.47 -12.10 -8.96
N ALA A 9 0.48 -12.52 -9.73
CA ALA A 9 -0.39 -13.63 -9.38
C ALA A 9 -0.36 -14.70 -10.47
N ILE A 10 -0.37 -15.98 -10.08
CA ILE A 10 -0.56 -17.10 -11.00
C ILE A 10 -2.04 -17.44 -11.01
N VAL A 11 -2.66 -17.42 -12.19
CA VAL A 11 -4.10 -17.68 -12.38
C VAL A 11 -4.28 -18.93 -13.25
N GLY A 12 -5.23 -19.79 -12.87
CA GLY A 12 -5.49 -21.07 -13.54
C GLY A 12 -5.18 -22.26 -12.63
N PHE A 13 -4.91 -23.42 -13.23
CA PHE A 13 -4.57 -24.64 -12.49
C PHE A 13 -3.12 -24.57 -12.01
N THR A 14 -2.94 -24.27 -10.73
CA THR A 14 -1.64 -24.25 -10.06
C THR A 14 -1.78 -24.85 -8.66
N HIS A 15 -0.67 -25.31 -8.11
CA HIS A 15 -0.59 -25.82 -6.75
C HIS A 15 0.64 -25.21 -6.08
N GLU A 16 0.50 -24.87 -4.80
CA GLU A 16 1.59 -24.34 -3.98
C GLU A 16 1.61 -25.10 -2.66
N ALA A 17 2.80 -25.53 -2.21
CA ALA A 17 2.95 -26.20 -0.93
C ALA A 17 2.51 -25.27 0.22
N ALA A 18 1.68 -25.77 1.13
CA ALA A 18 1.23 -24.99 2.28
C ALA A 18 2.40 -24.72 3.22
N LEU A 19 2.35 -23.61 3.98
CA LEU A 19 3.44 -23.27 4.90
C LEU A 19 3.54 -24.30 6.03
N GLU A 20 2.41 -24.81 6.49
CA GLU A 20 2.28 -25.83 7.52
C GLU A 20 3.00 -27.14 7.12
N GLU A 21 2.85 -27.56 5.87
CA GLU A 21 3.53 -28.74 5.30
C GLU A 21 5.05 -28.54 5.30
N LEU A 22 5.51 -27.36 4.88
CA LEU A 22 6.94 -27.03 4.90
C LEU A 22 7.49 -27.01 6.32
N VAL A 23 6.75 -26.45 7.28
CA VAL A 23 7.12 -26.44 8.71
C VAL A 23 7.23 -27.87 9.26
N GLU A 24 6.28 -28.74 8.93
CA GLU A 24 6.32 -30.15 9.35
C GLU A 24 7.57 -30.87 8.79
N ILE A 25 7.86 -30.69 7.50
CA ILE A 25 9.05 -31.26 6.87
C ILE A 25 10.33 -30.69 7.51
N GLY A 26 10.39 -29.37 7.71
CA GLY A 26 11.52 -28.69 8.35
C GLY A 26 11.81 -29.23 9.74
N ARG A 27 10.78 -29.45 10.56
CA ARG A 27 10.92 -30.08 11.89
C ARG A 27 11.46 -31.51 11.79
N ARG A 28 10.88 -32.36 10.93
CA ARG A 28 11.34 -33.76 10.76
C ARG A 28 12.77 -33.87 10.27
N ARG A 29 13.24 -32.91 9.48
CA ARG A 29 14.59 -32.89 8.89
C ARG A 29 15.58 -32.00 9.64
N ASN A 30 15.14 -31.33 10.72
CA ASN A 30 15.93 -30.34 11.46
C ASN A 30 16.49 -29.21 10.56
N VAL A 31 15.67 -28.71 9.63
CA VAL A 31 16.00 -27.61 8.70
C VAL A 31 15.09 -26.41 8.97
N PRO A 32 15.64 -25.21 9.23
CA PRO A 32 14.83 -24.01 9.44
C PRO A 32 13.99 -23.63 8.21
N VAL A 33 12.73 -23.27 8.46
CA VAL A 33 11.80 -22.75 7.47
C VAL A 33 11.71 -21.24 7.59
N VAL A 34 12.11 -20.55 6.52
CA VAL A 34 12.00 -19.10 6.38
C VAL A 34 10.88 -18.78 5.39
N TYR A 35 10.02 -17.84 5.76
CA TYR A 35 8.99 -17.27 4.88
C TYR A 35 9.31 -15.81 4.58
N ASP A 36 9.53 -15.48 3.32
CA ASP A 36 9.63 -14.08 2.88
C ASP A 36 8.27 -13.60 2.38
N LEU A 37 7.60 -12.79 3.21
CA LEU A 37 6.28 -12.23 2.90
C LEU A 37 6.40 -11.01 1.96
N GLY A 38 7.51 -10.29 1.99
CA GLY A 38 7.66 -9.07 1.21
C GLY A 38 6.84 -7.89 1.74
N ALA A 39 5.51 -7.90 1.65
CA ALA A 39 4.66 -6.71 1.90
C ALA A 39 4.34 -6.43 3.38
N GLY A 40 4.16 -7.47 4.20
CA GLY A 40 4.31 -7.34 5.65
C GLY A 40 3.22 -6.60 6.41
N SER A 41 1.97 -7.02 6.34
CA SER A 41 0.92 -6.46 7.20
C SER A 41 0.95 -7.04 8.62
N LEU A 42 0.82 -6.21 9.66
CA LEU A 42 0.56 -6.68 11.03
C LEU A 42 -0.93 -6.83 11.36
N VAL A 43 -1.80 -6.28 10.51
CA VAL A 43 -3.26 -6.28 10.68
C VAL A 43 -3.87 -7.21 9.64
N ASP A 44 -4.97 -7.87 9.99
CA ASP A 44 -5.76 -8.63 9.03
C ASP A 44 -6.50 -7.67 8.09
N LEU A 45 -6.19 -7.72 6.80
CA LEU A 45 -6.75 -6.84 5.79
C LEU A 45 -7.90 -7.48 4.99
N LYS A 46 -8.25 -8.74 5.27
CA LYS A 46 -9.37 -9.45 4.62
C LYS A 46 -10.69 -8.71 4.72
N PRO A 47 -11.06 -8.10 5.87
CA PRO A 47 -12.30 -7.32 5.98
C PRO A 47 -12.36 -6.11 5.04
N TYR A 48 -11.22 -5.66 4.53
CA TYR A 48 -11.09 -4.49 3.65
C TYR A 48 -10.89 -4.88 2.18
N GLY A 49 -11.03 -6.17 1.82
CA GLY A 49 -10.92 -6.64 0.44
C GLY A 49 -9.53 -7.14 0.03
N ILE A 50 -8.58 -7.20 0.95
CA ILE A 50 -7.26 -7.81 0.73
C ILE A 50 -7.25 -9.21 1.34
N THR A 51 -7.60 -10.19 0.52
CA THR A 51 -7.91 -11.56 0.92
C THR A 51 -6.74 -12.53 0.80
N ARG A 52 -5.78 -12.25 -0.08
CA ARG A 52 -4.66 -13.15 -0.39
C ARG A 52 -3.40 -12.86 0.40
N GLU A 53 -3.36 -11.72 1.09
CA GLU A 53 -2.20 -11.32 1.89
C GLU A 53 -2.32 -11.85 3.33
N PRO A 54 -1.47 -12.81 3.74
CA PRO A 54 -1.44 -13.22 5.13
C PRO A 54 -0.78 -12.14 5.99
N SER A 55 -1.27 -11.99 7.22
CA SER A 55 -0.62 -11.13 8.21
C SER A 55 0.62 -11.80 8.79
N VAL A 56 1.60 -11.01 9.21
CA VAL A 56 2.81 -11.50 9.89
C VAL A 56 2.45 -12.34 11.14
N PRO A 57 1.50 -11.95 12.00
CA PRO A 57 1.08 -12.80 13.13
C PRO A 57 0.51 -14.15 12.70
N GLU A 58 -0.25 -14.24 11.60
CA GLU A 58 -0.72 -15.53 11.07
C GLU A 58 0.45 -16.41 10.66
N LEU A 59 1.40 -15.89 9.89
CA LEU A 59 2.57 -16.63 9.44
C LEU A 59 3.43 -17.14 10.60
N VAL A 60 3.64 -16.32 11.63
CA VAL A 60 4.39 -16.73 12.82
C VAL A 60 3.67 -17.87 13.56
N ARG A 61 2.34 -17.85 13.64
CA ARG A 61 1.54 -18.89 14.29
C ARG A 61 1.58 -20.24 13.57
N THR A 62 1.83 -20.27 12.26
CA THR A 62 2.04 -21.54 11.52
C THR A 62 3.29 -22.30 11.98
N GLY A 63 4.20 -21.62 12.69
CA GLY A 63 5.44 -22.19 13.19
C GLY A 63 6.62 -22.04 12.24
N ALA A 64 6.54 -21.13 11.26
CA ALA A 64 7.70 -20.69 10.50
C ALA A 64 8.81 -20.21 11.46
N ASP A 65 10.04 -20.67 11.22
CA ASP A 65 11.16 -20.35 12.12
C ASP A 65 11.58 -18.89 12.01
N LEU A 66 11.48 -18.30 10.81
CA LEU A 66 11.65 -16.87 10.56
C LEU A 66 10.64 -16.38 9.51
N VAL A 67 10.15 -15.16 9.69
CA VAL A 67 9.34 -14.41 8.72
C VAL A 67 10.05 -13.09 8.40
N CYS A 68 10.21 -12.80 7.11
CA CYS A 68 10.83 -11.58 6.61
C CYS A 68 9.82 -10.70 5.86
N PHE A 69 9.90 -9.38 6.02
CA PHE A 69 9.02 -8.44 5.30
C PHE A 69 9.59 -7.01 5.29
N SER A 70 9.03 -6.15 4.41
CA SER A 70 9.42 -4.75 4.25
C SER A 70 8.64 -3.84 5.21
N GLY A 71 9.30 -2.79 5.71
CA GLY A 71 8.70 -1.79 6.59
C GLY A 71 7.89 -0.71 5.87
N ASP A 72 8.14 -0.45 4.58
CA ASP A 72 7.56 0.64 3.80
C ASP A 72 6.40 0.22 2.88
N LYS A 73 5.97 -1.05 2.97
CA LYS A 73 4.84 -1.57 2.23
C LYS A 73 3.56 -1.55 3.09
N LEU A 74 2.96 -2.70 3.39
CA LEU A 74 1.71 -2.78 4.16
C LEU A 74 1.91 -2.53 5.66
N PHE A 75 3.15 -2.60 6.15
CA PHE A 75 3.53 -2.12 7.47
C PHE A 75 3.41 -0.57 7.61
N GLY A 76 3.47 0.18 6.50
CA GLY A 76 3.25 1.63 6.51
C GLY A 76 4.25 2.46 7.33
N GLY A 77 5.47 1.96 7.52
CA GLY A 77 6.59 2.63 8.18
C GLY A 77 7.67 3.07 7.18
N PRO A 78 8.91 3.31 7.66
CA PRO A 78 10.04 3.65 6.79
C PRO A 78 10.59 2.42 6.08
N GLN A 79 11.45 2.65 5.07
CA GLN A 79 12.17 1.58 4.38
C GLN A 79 13.04 0.79 5.36
N ALA A 80 12.70 -0.48 5.57
CA ALA A 80 13.42 -1.38 6.47
C ALA A 80 13.15 -2.85 6.09
N GLY A 81 14.08 -3.74 6.41
CA GLY A 81 13.86 -5.19 6.38
C GLY A 81 13.62 -5.70 7.80
N LEU A 82 12.43 -6.24 8.06
CA LEU A 82 12.06 -6.82 9.34
C LEU A 82 12.22 -8.34 9.29
N ILE A 83 12.82 -8.91 10.35
CA ILE A 83 12.99 -10.35 10.53
C ILE A 83 12.45 -10.70 11.92
N VAL A 84 11.41 -11.51 11.97
CA VAL A 84 10.77 -11.97 13.21
C VAL A 84 10.73 -13.50 13.27
N GLY A 85 10.65 -14.07 14.46
CA GLY A 85 10.58 -15.52 14.65
C GLY A 85 11.46 -16.01 15.80
N ARG A 86 12.09 -17.16 15.63
CA ARG A 86 12.86 -17.83 16.68
C ARG A 86 14.06 -17.03 17.16
N LYS A 87 14.16 -16.88 18.49
CA LYS A 87 15.22 -16.13 19.17
C LYS A 87 16.62 -16.59 18.80
N ASP A 88 16.86 -17.91 18.73
CA ASP A 88 18.18 -18.47 18.42
C ASP A 88 18.62 -18.16 16.98
N LEU A 89 17.70 -18.17 16.03
CA LEU A 89 17.98 -17.84 14.63
C LEU A 89 18.16 -16.33 14.42
N VAL A 90 17.31 -15.50 15.03
CA VAL A 90 17.49 -14.04 15.00
C VAL A 90 18.86 -13.64 15.59
N ALA A 91 19.29 -14.30 16.67
CA ALA A 91 20.61 -14.08 17.25
C ALA A 91 21.75 -14.49 16.31
N LYS A 92 21.60 -15.58 15.54
CA LYS A 92 22.56 -15.97 14.50
C LYS A 92 22.64 -14.93 13.38
N VAL A 93 21.49 -14.41 12.91
CA VAL A 93 21.44 -13.34 11.90
C VAL A 93 22.20 -12.10 12.37
N LYS A 94 21.97 -11.65 13.61
CA LYS A 94 22.66 -10.48 14.20
C LYS A 94 24.18 -10.62 14.31
N LYS A 95 24.70 -11.84 14.40
CA LYS A 95 26.14 -12.13 14.48
C LYS A 95 26.83 -12.17 13.11
N ASN A 96 26.07 -12.21 12.02
CA ASN A 96 26.64 -12.23 10.67
C ASN A 96 27.31 -10.89 10.33
N ALA A 97 28.47 -10.92 9.67
CA ALA A 97 29.19 -9.70 9.25
C ALA A 97 28.34 -8.76 8.39
N MET A 98 27.44 -9.32 7.56
CA MET A 98 26.50 -8.56 6.73
C MET A 98 25.53 -7.71 7.54
N PHE A 99 25.23 -8.08 8.79
CA PHE A 99 24.34 -7.31 9.65
C PHE A 99 24.89 -5.89 9.89
N ARG A 100 26.21 -5.74 10.01
CA ARG A 100 26.84 -4.42 10.18
C ARG A 100 26.76 -3.57 8.91
N MET A 101 26.82 -4.20 7.74
CA MET A 101 26.73 -3.53 6.44
C MET A 101 25.30 -3.09 6.14
N MET A 102 24.32 -3.92 6.50
CA MET A 102 22.88 -3.69 6.28
C MET A 102 22.18 -2.97 7.44
N ARG A 103 22.94 -2.44 8.40
CA ARG A 103 22.36 -1.82 9.60
C ARG A 103 21.62 -0.53 9.23
N CYS A 104 20.36 -0.44 9.63
CA CYS A 104 19.56 0.78 9.44
C CYS A 104 20.21 1.98 10.15
N ASP A 105 20.04 3.16 9.55
CA ASP A 105 20.48 4.42 10.13
C ASP A 105 19.58 4.85 11.30
N LYS A 106 20.02 5.89 12.03
CA LYS A 106 19.33 6.40 13.23
C LYS A 106 17.93 6.92 12.93
N VAL A 107 17.72 7.56 11.78
CA VAL A 107 16.42 8.14 11.40
C VAL A 107 15.43 7.01 11.10
N THR A 108 15.84 6.02 10.31
CA THR A 108 15.02 4.83 10.03
C THR A 108 14.62 4.11 11.31
N LEU A 109 15.54 3.91 12.27
CA LEU A 109 15.22 3.28 13.55
C LEU A 109 14.23 4.10 14.39
N ALA A 110 14.39 5.42 14.45
CA ALA A 110 13.48 6.30 15.20
C ALA A 110 12.07 6.30 14.59
N LEU A 111 11.97 6.39 13.25
CA LEU A 111 10.69 6.32 12.55
C LEU A 111 10.03 4.95 12.72
N LEU A 112 10.81 3.87 12.65
CA LEU A 112 10.30 2.51 12.87
C LEU A 112 9.75 2.32 14.28
N GLU A 113 10.44 2.84 15.31
CA GLU A 113 9.95 2.84 16.69
C GLU A 113 8.63 3.60 16.81
N HIS A 114 8.52 4.78 16.19
CA HIS A 114 7.27 5.55 16.19
C HIS A 114 6.14 4.81 15.48
N THR A 115 6.39 4.19 14.32
CA THR A 115 5.40 3.36 13.62
C THR A 115 4.95 2.19 14.49
N LEU A 116 5.87 1.47 15.13
CA LEU A 116 5.54 0.36 16.04
C LEU A 116 4.68 0.82 17.22
N LYS A 117 4.89 2.03 17.76
CA LYS A 117 4.03 2.59 18.81
C LYS A 117 2.60 2.82 18.34
N LEU A 118 2.37 3.12 17.05
CA LEU A 118 1.00 3.20 16.51
C LEU A 118 0.31 1.83 16.52
N TYR A 119 1.05 0.76 16.24
CA TYR A 119 0.54 -0.61 16.28
C TYR A 119 0.23 -1.13 17.70
N LEU A 120 0.69 -0.45 18.75
CA LEU A 120 0.30 -0.75 20.14
C LEU A 120 -1.11 -0.27 20.50
N ASP A 121 -1.77 0.45 19.59
CA ASP A 121 -3.13 0.96 19.72
C ASP A 121 -4.00 0.39 18.57
N PRO A 122 -4.44 -0.88 18.68
CA PRO A 122 -5.10 -1.59 17.59
C PRO A 122 -6.41 -0.94 17.14
N ASP A 123 -7.11 -0.25 18.04
CA ASP A 123 -8.40 0.39 17.77
C ASP A 123 -8.25 1.58 16.81
N ASN A 124 -7.09 2.23 16.80
CA ASN A 124 -6.85 3.44 16.00
C ASN A 124 -5.77 3.26 14.92
N VAL A 125 -5.11 2.10 14.84
CA VAL A 125 -3.98 1.89 13.92
C VAL A 125 -4.36 2.12 12.45
N LEU A 126 -5.58 1.75 12.07
CA LEU A 126 -6.10 1.94 10.71
C LEU A 126 -6.26 3.42 10.37
N GLU A 127 -6.55 4.29 11.34
CA GLU A 127 -6.67 5.73 11.09
C GLU A 127 -5.31 6.44 11.12
N ARG A 128 -4.39 5.93 11.95
CA ARG A 128 -3.11 6.58 12.25
C ARG A 128 -2.00 6.22 11.28
N VAL A 129 -2.01 5.00 10.71
CA VAL A 129 -1.02 4.56 9.71
C VAL A 129 -1.53 4.92 8.31
N PRO A 130 -0.89 5.84 7.56
CA PRO A 130 -1.45 6.35 6.29
C PRO A 130 -1.75 5.28 5.23
N THR A 131 -0.90 4.25 5.12
CA THR A 131 -1.13 3.11 4.21
C THR A 131 -2.40 2.37 4.59
N LEU A 132 -2.53 1.99 5.87
CA LEU A 132 -3.71 1.27 6.36
C LEU A 132 -4.96 2.12 6.25
N ARG A 133 -4.87 3.43 6.55
CA ARG A 133 -5.98 4.37 6.40
C ARG A 133 -6.49 4.38 4.98
N SER A 134 -5.58 4.46 4.01
CA SER A 134 -5.94 4.49 2.59
C SER A 134 -6.61 3.20 2.12
N ILE A 135 -6.21 2.06 2.67
CA ILE A 135 -6.82 0.75 2.41
C ILE A 135 -8.22 0.67 3.03
N ALA A 136 -8.34 1.03 4.31
CA ALA A 136 -9.55 0.88 5.11
C ALA A 136 -10.63 1.96 4.88
N ARG A 137 -10.43 2.90 3.94
CA ARG A 137 -11.41 3.96 3.67
C ARG A 137 -12.74 3.38 3.21
N ASP A 138 -13.81 3.89 3.83
CA ASP A 138 -15.19 3.59 3.46
C ASP A 138 -15.49 4.08 2.02
N PRO A 139 -15.98 3.20 1.12
CA PRO A 139 -16.43 3.61 -0.21
C PRO A 139 -17.43 4.77 -0.23
N GLU A 140 -18.33 4.87 0.77
CA GLU A 140 -19.26 6.00 0.84
C GLU A 140 -18.57 7.32 1.18
N GLU A 141 -17.54 7.28 2.02
CA GLU A 141 -16.69 8.44 2.31
C GLU A 141 -15.96 8.90 1.04
N LEU A 142 -15.38 7.96 0.28
CA LEU A 142 -14.74 8.25 -1.00
C LEU A 142 -15.72 8.88 -1.99
N ARG A 143 -16.95 8.35 -2.09
CA ARG A 143 -18.00 8.92 -2.94
C ARG A 143 -18.41 10.33 -2.51
N ARG A 144 -18.55 10.59 -1.21
CA ARG A 144 -18.81 11.96 -0.70
C ARG A 144 -17.67 12.90 -1.06
N LYS A 145 -16.41 12.46 -0.89
CA LYS A 145 -15.22 13.23 -1.21
C LYS A 145 -15.13 13.55 -2.71
N ALA A 146 -15.35 12.57 -3.58
CA ALA A 146 -15.36 12.74 -5.04
C ALA A 146 -16.43 13.74 -5.48
N ARG A 147 -17.66 13.64 -4.94
CA ARG A 147 -18.74 14.59 -5.24
C ARG A 147 -18.40 16.01 -4.80
N SER A 148 -17.79 16.18 -3.62
CA SER A 148 -17.32 17.47 -3.14
C SER A 148 -16.27 18.08 -4.07
N LEU A 149 -15.26 17.29 -4.48
CA LEU A 149 -14.23 17.71 -5.44
C LEU A 149 -14.84 18.17 -6.77
N VAL A 150 -15.75 17.37 -7.34
CA VAL A 150 -16.45 17.72 -8.60
C VAL A 150 -17.22 19.03 -8.46
N SER A 151 -17.95 19.22 -7.36
CA SER A 151 -18.71 20.46 -7.11
C SER A 151 -17.78 21.69 -7.09
N ARG A 152 -16.63 21.58 -6.42
CA ARG A 152 -15.62 22.66 -6.34
C ARG A 152 -14.98 22.94 -7.70
N LEU A 153 -14.63 21.90 -8.46
CA LEU A 153 -14.06 22.02 -9.79
C LEU A 153 -15.04 22.68 -10.78
N LYS A 154 -16.31 22.29 -10.75
CA LYS A 154 -17.36 22.91 -11.60
C LYS A 154 -17.54 24.40 -11.32
N LYS A 155 -17.47 24.83 -10.05
CA LYS A 155 -17.51 26.26 -9.69
C LYS A 155 -16.36 27.06 -10.29
N LEU A 156 -15.23 26.40 -10.56
CA LEU A 156 -14.08 26.98 -11.24
C LEU A 156 -14.14 26.82 -12.77
N GLY A 157 -15.25 26.33 -13.32
CA GLY A 157 -15.43 26.11 -14.76
C GLY A 157 -14.67 24.91 -15.33
N VAL A 158 -14.28 23.95 -14.48
CA VAL A 158 -13.68 22.68 -14.93
C VAL A 158 -14.76 21.64 -15.17
N GLU A 159 -14.75 21.01 -16.35
CA GLU A 159 -15.66 19.91 -16.68
C GLU A 159 -15.24 18.65 -15.92
N ALA A 160 -15.98 18.31 -14.86
CA ALA A 160 -15.69 17.14 -14.03
C ALA A 160 -16.95 16.33 -13.69
N THR A 161 -16.80 15.02 -13.57
CA THR A 161 -17.86 14.07 -13.15
C THR A 161 -17.29 13.03 -12.19
N THR A 162 -18.17 12.34 -11.44
CA THR A 162 -17.77 11.16 -10.66
C THR A 162 -18.06 9.89 -11.46
N ALA A 163 -17.28 8.83 -11.23
CA ALA A 163 -17.59 7.49 -11.72
C ALA A 163 -17.19 6.44 -10.67
N ASP A 164 -17.92 5.34 -10.63
CA ASP A 164 -17.49 4.16 -9.87
C ASP A 164 -16.28 3.51 -10.57
N SER A 165 -15.33 3.05 -9.78
CA SER A 165 -14.07 2.48 -10.26
C SER A 165 -13.48 1.56 -9.18
N THR A 166 -12.29 1.03 -9.45
CA THR A 166 -11.50 0.29 -8.48
C THR A 166 -10.10 0.90 -8.32
N SER A 167 -9.58 0.79 -7.11
CA SER A 167 -8.20 1.12 -6.76
C SER A 167 -7.41 -0.18 -6.66
N GLN A 168 -6.26 -0.25 -7.34
CA GLN A 168 -5.30 -1.32 -7.08
C GLN A 168 -4.41 -0.92 -5.91
N ILE A 169 -4.29 -1.78 -4.90
CA ILE A 169 -3.40 -1.54 -3.77
C ILE A 169 -2.00 -1.94 -4.17
N GLY A 170 -1.10 -0.95 -4.23
CA GLY A 170 0.36 -1.11 -4.33
C GLY A 170 0.82 -2.11 -5.40
N GLY A 171 1.33 -1.62 -6.53
CA GLY A 171 1.82 -2.45 -7.66
C GLY A 171 2.94 -3.46 -7.34
N GLY A 172 3.36 -3.60 -6.08
CA GLY A 172 4.31 -4.62 -5.60
C GLY A 172 3.98 -5.22 -4.23
N SER A 173 2.71 -5.20 -3.81
CA SER A 173 2.24 -5.81 -2.55
C SER A 173 1.11 -6.83 -2.72
N THR A 174 0.02 -6.49 -3.44
CA THR A 174 -1.21 -7.32 -3.51
C THR A 174 -1.77 -7.37 -4.94
N PRO A 175 -1.13 -8.14 -5.84
CA PRO A 175 -1.44 -8.14 -7.27
C PRO A 175 -2.82 -8.74 -7.56
N GLY A 176 -3.64 -8.01 -8.31
CA GLY A 176 -4.98 -8.46 -8.72
C GLY A 176 -6.06 -8.29 -7.65
N GLU A 177 -5.75 -7.72 -6.49
CA GLU A 177 -6.75 -7.31 -5.50
C GLU A 177 -7.13 -5.85 -5.70
N GLU A 178 -8.43 -5.59 -5.79
CA GLU A 178 -9.00 -4.32 -6.17
C GLU A 178 -10.01 -3.86 -5.11
N LEU A 179 -9.92 -2.57 -4.74
CA LEU A 179 -10.85 -1.96 -3.79
C LEU A 179 -11.83 -1.04 -4.49
N PRO A 180 -13.14 -1.12 -4.20
CA PRO A 180 -14.12 -0.18 -4.73
C PRO A 180 -13.76 1.27 -4.38
N THR A 181 -13.88 2.17 -5.34
CA THR A 181 -13.70 3.62 -5.13
C THR A 181 -14.66 4.41 -6.02
N THR A 182 -14.82 5.69 -5.73
CA THR A 182 -15.44 6.63 -6.66
C THR A 182 -14.38 7.65 -7.06
N VAL A 183 -14.06 7.70 -8.35
CA VAL A 183 -13.05 8.60 -8.90
C VAL A 183 -13.66 9.91 -9.38
N VAL A 184 -12.82 10.94 -9.47
CA VAL A 184 -13.11 12.19 -10.16
C VAL A 184 -12.52 12.12 -11.56
N ILE A 185 -13.38 12.25 -12.57
CA ILE A 185 -13.00 12.33 -13.98
C ILE A 185 -13.01 13.80 -14.36
N VAL A 186 -11.87 14.31 -14.83
CA VAL A 186 -11.76 15.66 -15.40
C VAL A 186 -11.57 15.54 -16.91
N LYS A 187 -12.51 16.15 -17.64
CA LYS A 187 -12.49 16.20 -19.11
C LYS A 187 -11.87 17.50 -19.57
N LYS A 188 -11.12 17.44 -20.67
CA LYS A 188 -10.68 18.61 -21.46
C LYS A 188 -10.06 19.73 -20.62
N LEU A 189 -8.97 19.44 -19.91
CA LEU A 189 -8.19 20.47 -19.17
C LEU A 189 -7.33 21.36 -20.09
N GLY A 190 -7.59 21.37 -21.40
CA GLY A 190 -6.79 22.02 -22.44
C GLY A 190 -5.69 21.12 -23.00
N GLY A 191 -5.69 20.92 -24.33
CA GLY A 191 -4.80 19.98 -25.02
C GLY A 191 -5.16 18.51 -24.79
N SER A 192 -4.25 17.59 -25.15
CA SER A 192 -4.43 16.15 -24.89
C SER A 192 -4.33 15.82 -23.38
N PRO A 193 -4.88 14.68 -22.92
CA PRO A 193 -4.73 14.25 -21.54
C PRO A 193 -3.27 14.13 -21.10
N ASP A 194 -2.38 13.62 -21.96
CA ASP A 194 -0.93 13.56 -21.66
C ASP A 194 -0.33 14.93 -21.41
N ALA A 195 -0.68 15.92 -22.23
CA ALA A 195 -0.19 17.28 -22.07
C ALA A 195 -0.73 17.91 -20.78
N ALA A 196 -2.00 17.65 -20.44
CA ALA A 196 -2.61 18.12 -19.19
C ALA A 196 -2.00 17.44 -17.95
N ALA A 197 -1.81 16.12 -17.98
CA ALA A 197 -1.16 15.36 -16.92
C ALA A 197 0.31 15.80 -16.74
N LYS A 198 1.02 16.12 -17.84
CA LYS A 198 2.37 16.70 -17.76
C LYS A 198 2.36 18.06 -17.05
N ARG A 199 1.40 18.94 -17.34
CA ARG A 199 1.29 20.23 -16.63
C ARG A 199 1.02 20.05 -15.14
N LEU A 200 0.14 19.12 -14.76
CA LEU A 200 -0.13 18.78 -13.37
C LEU A 200 1.13 18.26 -12.65
N ARG A 201 1.93 17.40 -13.30
CA ARG A 201 3.19 16.90 -12.74
C ARG A 201 4.26 17.98 -12.58
N MET A 202 4.28 18.97 -13.47
CA MET A 202 5.24 20.08 -13.43
C MET A 202 4.74 21.29 -12.62
N GLY A 203 3.50 21.24 -12.10
CA GLY A 203 2.92 22.28 -11.27
C GLY A 203 3.36 22.19 -9.81
N GLU A 204 2.93 23.18 -9.03
CA GLU A 204 3.17 23.26 -7.59
C GLU A 204 1.82 23.39 -6.84
N PRO A 205 1.41 22.38 -6.04
CA PRO A 205 2.09 21.09 -5.88
C PRO A 205 2.00 20.21 -7.14
N SER A 206 2.94 19.27 -7.26
CA SER A 206 2.93 18.30 -8.35
C SER A 206 1.83 17.26 -8.14
N VAL A 207 0.95 17.10 -9.12
CA VAL A 207 -0.19 16.18 -9.05
C VAL A 207 -0.03 15.05 -10.07
N PHE A 208 -0.19 13.82 -9.58
CA PHE A 208 -0.23 12.61 -10.40
C PHE A 208 -1.65 12.07 -10.46
N CYS A 209 -2.08 11.67 -11.65
CA CYS A 209 -3.38 11.09 -11.92
C CYS A 209 -3.24 9.96 -12.95
N ARG A 210 -4.27 9.12 -13.07
CA ARG A 210 -4.34 8.13 -14.15
C ARG A 210 -4.91 8.81 -15.41
N ILE A 211 -4.62 8.23 -16.57
CA ILE A 211 -5.28 8.57 -17.83
C ILE A 211 -6.07 7.35 -18.27
N GLU A 212 -7.38 7.49 -18.40
CA GLU A 212 -8.29 6.42 -18.80
C GLU A 212 -9.33 7.01 -19.75
N ASN A 213 -9.63 6.33 -20.86
CA ASN A 213 -10.63 6.75 -21.84
C ASN A 213 -10.52 8.24 -22.24
N ASP A 214 -9.30 8.68 -22.58
CA ASP A 214 -8.97 10.05 -22.96
C ASP A 214 -9.34 11.12 -21.90
N SER A 215 -9.35 10.74 -20.62
CA SER A 215 -9.68 11.63 -19.50
C SER A 215 -8.69 11.50 -18.35
N LEU A 216 -8.58 12.55 -17.53
CA LEU A 216 -7.77 12.52 -16.30
C LEU A 216 -8.61 11.95 -15.16
N VAL A 217 -8.07 10.95 -14.46
CA VAL A 217 -8.76 10.24 -13.37
C VAL A 217 -8.01 10.42 -12.06
N PHE A 218 -8.70 10.99 -11.08
CA PHE A 218 -8.17 11.23 -9.74
C PHE A 218 -8.93 10.36 -8.74
N ASP A 219 -8.21 9.48 -8.06
CA ASP A 219 -8.75 8.64 -7.01
C ASP A 219 -8.60 9.36 -5.66
N PRO A 220 -9.69 9.74 -4.97
CA PRO A 220 -9.59 10.40 -3.69
C PRO A 220 -8.94 9.55 -2.61
N ARG A 221 -8.82 8.21 -2.80
CA ARG A 221 -8.34 7.25 -1.80
C ARG A 221 -7.00 7.65 -1.18
N THR A 222 -6.07 8.15 -1.99
CA THR A 222 -4.71 8.51 -1.57
C THR A 222 -4.56 9.96 -1.10
N LEU A 223 -5.63 10.76 -1.09
CA LEU A 223 -5.58 12.12 -0.58
C LEU A 223 -5.46 12.12 0.95
N LEU A 224 -4.43 12.81 1.45
CA LEU A 224 -4.29 13.11 2.88
C LEU A 224 -5.28 14.23 3.29
N PRO A 225 -5.58 14.36 4.59
CA PRO A 225 -6.35 15.50 5.10
C PRO A 225 -5.77 16.84 4.61
N GLY A 226 -6.62 17.70 4.05
CA GLY A 226 -6.24 19.02 3.50
C GLY A 226 -5.83 19.03 2.01
N GLN A 227 -5.33 17.93 1.47
CA GLN A 227 -4.84 17.86 0.08
C GLN A 227 -5.94 17.97 -0.98
N ASP A 228 -7.21 17.86 -0.59
CA ASP A 228 -8.32 18.09 -1.51
C ASP A 228 -8.42 19.55 -1.97
N THR A 229 -8.00 20.49 -1.13
CA THR A 229 -7.95 21.90 -1.51
C THR A 229 -6.80 22.22 -2.43
N GLU A 230 -5.62 21.67 -2.14
CA GLU A 230 -4.44 21.74 -3.01
C GLU A 230 -4.73 21.11 -4.39
N LEU A 231 -5.38 19.94 -4.42
CA LEU A 231 -5.75 19.28 -5.67
C LEU A 231 -6.66 20.15 -6.54
N VAL A 232 -7.71 20.74 -5.96
CA VAL A 232 -8.64 21.61 -6.71
C VAL A 232 -7.91 22.83 -7.28
N ALA A 233 -7.03 23.46 -6.48
CA ALA A 233 -6.24 24.60 -6.92
C ALA A 233 -5.27 24.22 -8.05
N ALA A 234 -4.57 23.10 -7.93
CA ALA A 234 -3.64 22.60 -8.94
C ALA A 234 -4.34 22.27 -10.27
N ILE A 235 -5.51 21.60 -10.22
CA ILE A 235 -6.30 21.32 -11.43
C ILE A 235 -6.75 22.63 -12.09
N ALA A 236 -7.22 23.60 -11.31
CA ALA A 236 -7.65 24.89 -11.86
C ALA A 236 -6.49 25.67 -12.48
N ALA A 237 -5.30 25.66 -11.87
CA ALA A 237 -4.11 26.31 -12.41
C ALA A 237 -3.57 25.63 -13.68
N ALA A 238 -3.77 24.32 -13.83
CA ALA A 238 -3.30 23.56 -15.00
C ALA A 238 -4.20 23.73 -16.24
N ARG A 239 -5.30 24.49 -16.16
CA ARG A 239 -6.13 24.83 -17.32
C ARG A 239 -5.35 25.68 -18.31
N LYS A 240 -5.42 25.32 -19.59
CA LYS A 240 -5.05 26.22 -20.68
C LYS A 240 -6.33 26.82 -21.27
N ALA A 241 -6.26 28.06 -21.74
CA ALA A 241 -7.30 28.67 -22.56
C ALA A 241 -7.49 27.86 -23.86
#